data_AF-A0A961X8N0-F1
#
_entry.id   AF-A0A961X8N0-F1
#
_cell.length_a   1.000
_cell.length_b   1.000
_cell.length_c   1.000
_cell.angle_alpha   90.00
_cell.angle_beta   90.00
_cell.angle_gamma   90.00
#
_symmetry.space_group_name_H-M   'P 1'
#
loop_
_entity.id
_entity.type
_entity.pdbx_description
1 polymer ?
#
loop_
_entity_poly.entity_id
_entity_poly.type
_entity_poly.pdbx_seq_one_letter_code
_entity_poly.pdbx_strand_id
1 'polypeptide(L)'
;MSAQQSTEFNPDGEKTDRAALVVLATLQFLMLLALYSRTEPHPPVAIFLFALGPFLSASIAICAAACWMGAGNSRSGNILSLAAALLGLISFGPQKWFDPSFAQIWPAVITAQIACAVLLGNLLRRVSISGRATL
;
A
#
# COMPACT_ATOMS: atom_id res chain seq x y z
N MET A 1 -7.88 35.53 23.42
CA MET A 1 -6.54 35.22 22.88
C MET A 1 -6.60 33.83 22.30
N SER A 2 -6.61 33.81 20.97
CA SER A 2 -6.73 32.66 20.07
C SER A 2 -5.48 31.78 20.15
N ALA A 3 -5.62 30.59 20.73
CA ALA A 3 -4.69 29.52 20.44
C ALA A 3 -4.92 29.10 18.99
N GLN A 4 -4.12 29.67 18.07
CA GLN A 4 -3.86 29.04 16.80
C GLN A 4 -3.22 27.69 17.11
N GLN A 5 -4.06 26.67 17.23
CA GLN A 5 -3.63 25.29 17.14
C GLN A 5 -3.19 25.11 15.70
N SER A 6 -1.92 25.42 15.45
CA SER A 6 -1.20 25.09 14.24
C SER A 6 -1.57 23.65 13.91
N THR A 7 -2.23 23.46 12.77
CA THR A 7 -2.16 22.22 12.02
C THR A 7 -0.68 21.92 11.88
N GLU A 8 -0.12 21.18 12.84
CA GLU A 8 1.28 20.81 12.85
C GLU A 8 1.44 19.94 11.61
N PHE A 9 1.93 20.56 10.54
CA PHE A 9 2.40 19.88 9.36
C PHE A 9 3.41 18.88 9.89
N ASN A 10 3.01 17.60 9.97
CA ASN A 10 3.89 16.54 10.41
C ASN A 10 4.62 16.04 9.14
N PRO A 11 5.83 16.56 8.85
CA PRO A 11 6.59 16.17 7.66
C PRO A 11 6.89 14.66 7.67
N ASP A 12 6.87 14.03 8.83
CA ASP A 12 7.19 12.63 8.98
C ASP A 12 6.02 11.74 8.55
N GLY A 13 4.79 12.24 8.56
CA GLY A 13 3.61 11.52 8.06
C GLY A 13 3.63 11.28 6.55
N GLU A 14 3.98 12.30 5.77
CA GLU A 14 4.14 12.16 4.31
C GLU A 14 5.29 11.20 3.97
N LYS A 15 6.45 11.38 4.63
CA LYS A 15 7.62 10.50 4.44
C LYS A 15 7.28 9.05 4.77
N THR A 16 6.53 8.83 5.85
CA THR A 16 6.09 7.48 6.27
C THR A 16 5.14 6.86 5.25
N ASP A 17 4.15 7.60 4.77
CA ASP A 17 3.21 7.13 3.74
C ASP A 17 3.93 6.79 2.43
N ARG A 18 4.88 7.63 2.00
CA ARG A 18 5.73 7.38 0.82
C ARG A 18 6.62 6.17 1.00
N ALA A 19 7.22 5.99 2.17
CA ALA A 19 8.05 4.81 2.47
C ALA A 19 7.22 3.52 2.37
N ALA A 20 6.01 3.50 2.95
CA ALA A 20 5.11 2.36 2.85
C ALA A 20 4.69 2.06 1.40
N LEU A 21 4.38 3.10 0.60
CA LEU A 21 4.07 2.95 -0.82
C LEU A 21 5.26 2.40 -1.64
N VAL A 22 6.48 2.85 -1.35
CA VAL A 22 7.70 2.33 -1.99
C VAL A 22 7.93 0.86 -1.64
N VAL A 23 7.69 0.46 -0.39
CA VAL A 23 7.75 -0.95 0.02
C VAL A 23 6.76 -1.79 -0.79
N LEU A 24 5.49 -1.36 -0.87
CA LEU A 24 4.46 -2.08 -1.63
C LEU A 24 4.82 -2.16 -3.12
N ALA A 25 5.26 -1.06 -3.73
CA ALA A 25 5.67 -1.03 -5.13
C ALA A 25 6.84 -1.98 -5.39
N THR A 26 7.83 -2.03 -4.48
CA THR A 26 9.00 -2.91 -4.59
C THR A 26 8.60 -4.38 -4.55
N LEU A 27 7.75 -4.77 -3.60
CA LEU A 27 7.28 -6.15 -3.49
C LEU A 27 6.47 -6.58 -4.71
N GLN A 28 5.55 -5.73 -5.19
CA GLN A 28 4.78 -6.01 -6.41
C GLN A 28 5.68 -6.12 -7.64
N PHE A 29 6.71 -5.26 -7.74
CA PHE A 29 7.66 -5.30 -8.85
C PHE A 29 8.50 -6.57 -8.86
N LEU A 30 9.04 -6.98 -7.71
CA LEU A 30 9.78 -8.24 -7.60
C LEU A 30 8.89 -9.44 -7.92
N MET A 31 7.63 -9.42 -7.49
CA MET A 31 6.66 -10.46 -7.80
C MET A 31 6.31 -10.50 -9.30
N LEU A 32 6.26 -9.35 -9.96
CA LEU A 32 6.09 -9.24 -11.41
C LEU A 32 7.31 -9.80 -12.16
N LEU A 33 8.52 -9.48 -11.69
CA LEU A 33 9.76 -10.05 -12.23
C LEU A 33 9.83 -11.57 -12.04
N ALA A 34 9.45 -12.09 -10.88
CA ALA A 34 9.36 -13.52 -10.62
C ALA A 34 8.37 -14.20 -11.58
N LEU A 35 7.21 -13.57 -11.82
CA LEU A 35 6.21 -14.05 -12.78
C LEU A 35 6.76 -14.13 -14.22
N TYR A 36 7.46 -13.09 -14.69
CA TYR A 36 8.01 -13.08 -16.04
C TYR A 36 9.23 -13.98 -16.22
N SER A 37 10.08 -14.09 -15.20
CA SER A 37 11.23 -15.01 -15.19
C SER A 37 10.85 -16.45 -14.90
N ARG A 38 9.62 -16.71 -14.44
CA ARG A 38 9.15 -18.01 -13.94
C ARG A 38 10.03 -18.55 -12.81
N THR A 39 10.59 -17.65 -11.99
CA THR A 39 11.42 -18.03 -10.83
C THR A 39 10.51 -18.34 -9.65
N GLU A 40 10.64 -19.53 -9.06
CA GLU A 40 9.91 -19.88 -7.85
C GLU A 40 10.44 -19.12 -6.61
N PRO A 41 9.57 -18.71 -5.66
CA PRO A 41 8.11 -18.72 -5.77
C PRO A 41 7.59 -17.56 -6.65
N HIS A 42 6.81 -17.88 -7.69
CA HIS A 42 6.10 -16.91 -8.52
C HIS A 42 4.58 -17.04 -8.33
N PRO A 43 3.80 -15.96 -8.54
CA PRO A 43 2.34 -16.08 -8.58
C PRO A 43 1.84 -16.91 -9.77
N PRO A 44 0.61 -17.43 -9.71
CA PRO A 44 -0.05 -17.97 -10.89
C PRO A 44 -0.22 -16.87 -11.96
N VAL A 45 -0.22 -17.25 -13.23
CA VAL A 45 -0.33 -16.30 -14.37
C VAL A 45 -1.68 -15.57 -14.36
N ALA A 46 -2.75 -16.27 -13.99
CA ALA A 46 -4.09 -15.71 -13.85
C ALA A 46 -4.81 -16.36 -12.66
N ILE A 47 -5.72 -15.61 -12.07
CA ILE A 47 -6.82 -16.14 -11.27
C ILE A 47 -8.12 -15.97 -12.06
N PHE A 48 -9.23 -16.52 -11.56
CA PHE A 48 -10.54 -16.45 -12.20
C PHE A 48 -10.95 -15.02 -12.62
N LEU A 49 -10.56 -14.01 -11.83
CA LEU A 49 -10.98 -12.62 -12.04
C LEU A 49 -10.09 -11.83 -13.02
N PHE A 50 -8.79 -12.11 -13.07
CA PHE A 50 -7.83 -11.32 -13.87
C PHE A 50 -6.47 -12.00 -14.01
N ALA A 51 -5.69 -11.52 -14.98
CA ALA A 51 -4.28 -11.85 -15.14
C ALA A 51 -3.42 -11.10 -14.11
N LEU A 52 -2.46 -11.79 -13.50
CA LEU A 52 -1.66 -11.23 -12.40
C LEU A 52 -0.63 -10.21 -12.88
N GLY A 53 -0.03 -10.41 -14.06
CA GLY A 53 0.93 -9.45 -14.62
C GLY A 53 0.33 -8.03 -14.75
N PRO A 54 -0.82 -7.86 -15.43
CA PRO A 54 -1.53 -6.58 -15.49
C PRO A 54 -1.95 -6.04 -14.12
N PHE A 55 -2.43 -6.90 -13.20
CA PHE A 55 -2.83 -6.49 -11.85
C PHE A 55 -1.64 -5.92 -11.05
N LEU A 56 -0.50 -6.62 -11.04
CA LEU A 56 0.72 -6.18 -10.36
C LEU A 56 1.21 -4.86 -10.96
N SER A 57 1.21 -4.74 -12.29
CA SER A 57 1.58 -3.51 -13.00
C SER A 57 0.68 -2.34 -12.63
N ALA A 58 -0.63 -2.56 -12.57
CA ALA A 58 -1.59 -1.54 -12.14
C ALA A 58 -1.37 -1.13 -10.67
N SER A 59 -1.09 -2.09 -9.79
CA SER A 59 -0.81 -1.80 -8.38
C SER A 59 0.46 -0.97 -8.19
N ILE A 60 1.52 -1.26 -8.95
CA ILE A 60 2.76 -0.46 -8.96
C ILE A 60 2.48 0.96 -9.45
N ALA A 61 1.71 1.11 -10.54
CA ALA A 61 1.34 2.42 -11.07
C ALA A 61 0.54 3.26 -10.06
N ILE A 62 -0.39 2.65 -9.32
CA ILE A 62 -1.15 3.33 -8.26
C ILE A 62 -0.23 3.75 -7.10
N CYS A 63 0.73 2.91 -6.69
CA CYS A 63 1.71 3.28 -5.68
C CYS A 63 2.54 4.50 -6.13
N ALA A 64 3.03 4.47 -7.37
CA ALA A 64 3.80 5.58 -7.95
C ALA A 64 2.98 6.86 -8.05
N ALA A 65 1.72 6.77 -8.49
CA ALA A 65 0.81 7.90 -8.57
C ALA A 65 0.53 8.50 -7.18
N ALA A 66 0.27 7.66 -6.16
CA ALA A 66 0.10 8.11 -4.78
C ALA A 66 1.33 8.87 -4.26
N CYS A 67 2.53 8.33 -4.53
CA CYS A 67 3.80 8.97 -4.17
C CYS A 67 4.01 10.33 -4.84
N TRP A 68 3.56 10.49 -6.09
CA TRP A 68 3.73 11.72 -6.86
C TRP A 68 2.69 12.78 -6.51
N MET A 69 1.45 12.35 -6.22
CA MET A 69 0.34 13.24 -5.89
C MET A 69 0.34 13.74 -4.44
N GLY A 70 1.35 13.36 -3.64
CA GLY A 70 1.49 13.77 -2.24
C GLY A 70 0.62 12.93 -1.30
N ALA A 71 0.95 11.65 -1.17
CA ALA A 71 0.39 10.76 -0.15
C ALA A 71 0.54 11.40 1.25
N GLY A 72 -0.57 11.63 1.93
CA GLY A 72 -0.59 12.29 3.23
C GLY A 72 -0.64 13.82 3.20
N ASN A 73 -0.57 14.46 2.03
CA ASN A 73 -0.67 15.92 1.90
C ASN A 73 -1.85 16.35 1.00
N SER A 74 -2.31 15.47 0.11
CA SER A 74 -3.41 15.73 -0.82
C SER A 74 -4.54 14.72 -0.68
N ARG A 75 -5.79 15.16 -0.89
CA ARG A 75 -6.98 14.28 -0.93
C ARG A 75 -6.84 13.20 -2.00
N SER A 76 -6.39 13.56 -3.20
CA SER A 76 -6.19 12.60 -4.29
C SER A 76 -5.08 11.60 -3.98
N GLY A 77 -3.96 12.07 -3.41
CA GLY A 77 -2.88 11.20 -2.93
C GLY A 77 -3.36 10.21 -1.87
N ASN A 78 -4.23 10.63 -0.95
CA ASN A 78 -4.82 9.77 0.09
C ASN A 78 -5.76 8.70 -0.50
N ILE A 79 -6.60 9.07 -1.47
CA ILE A 79 -7.47 8.11 -2.17
C ILE A 79 -6.63 7.06 -2.89
N LEU A 80 -5.58 7.48 -3.60
CA LEU A 80 -4.67 6.55 -4.26
C LEU A 80 -3.88 5.69 -3.28
N SER A 81 -3.51 6.24 -2.12
CA SER A 81 -2.85 5.49 -1.04
C SER A 81 -3.73 4.40 -0.47
N LEU A 82 -5.03 4.69 -0.30
CA LEU A 82 -6.02 3.69 0.10
C LEU A 82 -6.14 2.59 -0.96
N ALA A 83 -6.25 2.97 -2.23
CA ALA A 83 -6.31 2.02 -3.34
C ALA A 83 -5.04 1.15 -3.39
N ALA A 84 -3.85 1.74 -3.21
CA ALA A 84 -2.59 1.02 -3.14
C ALA A 84 -2.57 -0.02 -2.02
N ALA A 85 -3.01 0.34 -0.81
CA ALA A 85 -3.08 -0.58 0.32
C ALA A 85 -4.06 -1.74 0.06
N LEU A 86 -5.23 -1.47 -0.53
CA LEU A 86 -6.20 -2.50 -0.89
C LEU A 86 -5.66 -3.47 -1.94
N LEU A 87 -5.04 -2.96 -3.01
CA LEU A 87 -4.40 -3.80 -4.04
C LEU A 87 -3.23 -4.60 -3.45
N GLY A 88 -2.46 -4.00 -2.55
CA GLY A 88 -1.40 -4.68 -1.79
C GLY A 88 -1.95 -5.84 -0.96
N LEU A 89 -3.09 -5.65 -0.27
CA LEU A 89 -3.77 -6.71 0.47
C LEU A 89 -4.40 -7.78 -0.42
N ILE A 90 -4.83 -7.45 -1.63
CA ILE A 90 -5.27 -8.49 -2.59
C ILE A 90 -4.07 -9.37 -2.99
N SER A 91 -2.87 -8.80 -3.12
CA SER A 91 -1.64 -9.52 -3.49
C SER A 91 -1.02 -10.30 -2.33
N PHE A 92 -0.90 -9.67 -1.15
CA PHE A 92 -0.15 -10.14 0.03
C PHE A 92 -0.99 -10.17 1.32
N GLY A 93 -2.31 -10.29 1.20
CA GLY A 93 -3.23 -10.25 2.33
C GLY A 93 -3.31 -11.53 3.15
N PRO A 94 -4.24 -11.59 4.13
CA PRO A 94 -4.39 -12.71 5.04
C PRO A 94 -4.70 -14.06 4.37
N GLN A 95 -5.25 -14.05 3.16
CA GLN A 95 -5.46 -15.25 2.37
C GLN A 95 -4.16 -16.03 2.11
N LYS A 96 -2.99 -15.36 2.13
CA LYS A 96 -1.69 -16.01 1.89
C LYS A 96 -1.18 -16.89 3.04
N TRP A 97 -1.74 -16.78 4.24
CA TRP A 97 -1.38 -17.67 5.35
C TRP A 97 -1.80 -19.13 5.10
N PHE A 98 -2.72 -19.36 4.16
CA PHE A 98 -3.20 -20.69 3.76
C PHE A 98 -2.57 -21.19 2.44
N ASP A 99 -1.60 -20.45 1.89
CA ASP A 99 -0.90 -20.84 0.67
C ASP A 99 0.10 -21.97 0.99
N PRO A 100 0.11 -23.09 0.26
CA PRO A 100 1.09 -24.16 0.45
C PRO A 100 2.55 -23.67 0.38
N SER A 101 2.80 -22.60 -0.38
CA SER A 101 4.13 -22.00 -0.54
C SER A 101 4.45 -20.93 0.50
N PHE A 102 3.62 -20.78 1.55
CA PHE A 102 3.76 -19.71 2.55
C PHE A 102 5.16 -19.63 3.15
N ALA A 103 5.78 -20.79 3.45
CA ALA A 103 7.14 -20.85 3.99
C ALA A 103 8.19 -20.12 3.14
N GLN A 104 7.95 -19.99 1.83
CA GLN A 104 8.86 -19.30 0.91
C GLN A 104 8.54 -17.80 0.75
N ILE A 105 7.31 -17.38 1.04
CA ILE A 105 6.82 -16.02 0.76
C ILE A 105 6.48 -15.20 2.01
N TRP A 106 6.50 -15.81 3.20
CA TRP A 106 6.05 -15.16 4.44
C TRP A 106 6.75 -13.84 4.75
N PRO A 107 8.07 -13.62 4.49
CA PRO A 107 8.69 -12.33 4.80
C PRO A 107 8.10 -11.21 3.95
N ALA A 108 7.81 -11.49 2.67
CA ALA A 108 7.16 -10.54 1.77
C ALA A 108 5.72 -10.27 2.21
N VAL A 109 4.97 -11.29 2.61
CA VAL A 109 3.59 -11.18 3.10
C VAL A 109 3.51 -10.28 4.34
N ILE A 110 4.34 -10.55 5.36
CA ILE A 110 4.36 -9.76 6.59
C ILE A 110 4.79 -8.31 6.29
N THR A 111 5.82 -8.13 5.48
CA THR A 111 6.31 -6.79 5.11
C THR A 111 5.23 -5.97 4.41
N ALA A 112 4.51 -6.56 3.46
CA ALA A 112 3.40 -5.90 2.77
C ALA A 112 2.25 -5.56 3.74
N GLN A 113 1.90 -6.48 4.65
CA GLN A 113 0.84 -6.24 5.63
C GLN A 113 1.20 -5.12 6.61
N ILE A 114 2.47 -5.02 7.04
CA ILE A 114 2.95 -3.90 7.85
C ILE A 114 2.83 -2.58 7.07
N ALA A 115 3.28 -2.54 5.81
CA ALA A 115 3.18 -1.35 4.98
C ALA A 115 1.71 -0.91 4.78
N CYS A 116 0.81 -1.87 4.52
CA CYS A 116 -0.63 -1.60 4.45
C CYS A 116 -1.19 -1.10 5.78
N ALA A 117 -0.81 -1.70 6.91
CA ALA A 117 -1.27 -1.29 8.23
C ALA A 117 -0.81 0.15 8.57
N VAL A 118 0.42 0.51 8.21
CA VAL A 118 0.94 1.88 8.36
C VAL A 118 0.12 2.87 7.53
N LEU A 119 -0.10 2.59 6.25
CA LEU A 119 -0.91 3.45 5.36
C LEU A 119 -2.34 3.62 5.87
N LEU A 120 -3.01 2.52 6.20
CA LEU A 120 -4.38 2.54 6.70
C LEU A 120 -4.47 3.24 8.06
N GLY A 121 -3.52 2.98 8.96
CA GLY A 121 -3.44 3.65 10.26
C GLY A 121 -3.31 5.16 10.15
N ASN A 122 -2.44 5.63 9.24
CA ASN A 122 -2.27 7.06 8.98
C ASN A 122 -3.52 7.68 8.35
N LEU A 123 -4.15 7.00 7.39
CA LEU A 123 -5.42 7.45 6.78
C LEU A 123 -6.56 7.55 7.79
N LEU A 124 -6.72 6.55 8.66
CA LEU A 124 -7.77 6.53 9.69
C LEU A 124 -7.58 7.66 10.71
N ARG A 125 -6.35 7.92 11.14
CA ARG A 125 -6.03 9.05 12.04
C ARG A 125 -6.42 10.38 11.40
N ARG A 126 -6.14 10.59 10.11
CA ARG A 126 -6.48 11.82 9.39
C ARG A 126 -8.00 12.03 9.30
N VAL A 127 -8.76 10.97 9.01
CA VAL A 127 -10.24 11.02 8.98
C VAL A 127 -10.81 11.37 10.36
N SER A 128 -10.29 10.77 11.44
CA SER A 128 -10.73 11.04 12.81
C SER A 128 -10.50 12.49 13.24
N ILE A 129 -9.37 13.10 12.87
CA ILE A 129 -9.07 14.50 13.17
C ILE A 129 -10.03 15.44 12.42
N SER A 130 -10.31 15.15 11.14
CA SER A 130 -11.21 15.98 10.33
C SER A 130 -12.62 16.05 10.91
N GLY A 131 -13.13 14.96 11.48
CA GLY A 131 -14.47 14.92 12.08
C GLY A 131 -14.59 15.66 13.42
N ARG A 132 -13.49 15.83 14.15
CA ARG A 132 -13.46 16.58 15.42
C ARG A 132 -13.42 18.10 15.23
N ALA A 133 -12.94 18.59 14.09
CA ALA A 133 -12.85 20.03 13.82
C ALA A 133 -14.17 20.68 13.39
N THR A 134 -15.20 19.87 13.13
CA THR A 134 -16.53 20.31 12.66
C THR A 134 -17.61 20.30 13.75
N LEU A 135 -17.26 19.95 14.99
CA LEU A 135 -18.13 19.99 16.17
C LEU A 135 -17.71 21.14 17.09
#